data_AF-B8L586-F1
#
_entry.id   AF-B8L586-F1
#
_cell.length_a   1.000
_cell.length_b   1.000
_cell.length_c   1.000
_cell.angle_alpha   90.00
_cell.angle_beta   90.00
_cell.angle_gamma   90.00
#
_symmetry.space_group_name_H-M   'P 1'
#
loop_
_entity.id
_entity.type
_entity.pdbx_description
1 polymer ?
#
loop_
_entity_poly.entity_id
_entity_poly.type
_entity_poly.pdbx_seq_one_letter_code
_entity_poly.pdbx_strand_id
1 'polypeptide(L)'
;MWRSSRRWLLLCLLALTSLASAQPMPGTVIDLASGQPLDESMFIQRAAGAQRLLLGERHDLAGDHAAQRWLLQALHQQRPQGALVMEMIASERQPRLQRVQRWLAKGNHADGSRLQELLGWDARWPWAAYGGLVQDAAAAGIALVGSNLSRAEVNRLLASTEPVAFPVAAARQRLSAVVLAQHADAAPMLDGMLAVQYARDRRMAQVLTDAPAPALLVAGRWHVLRGTGVPGHLPPGTSALVIVLASPGEQVDATDADLLWVLGDD
;
A
#
# COMPACT_ATOMS: atom_id res chain seq x y z
N MET A 1 -31.98 63.65 30.97
CA MET A 1 -32.48 62.38 30.39
C MET A 1 -32.16 62.39 28.89
N TRP A 2 -30.94 61.99 28.53
CA TRP A 2 -30.53 60.68 28.00
C TRP A 2 -30.51 60.65 26.47
N ARG A 3 -29.34 60.99 25.91
CA ARG A 3 -28.95 60.80 24.51
C ARG A 3 -28.47 59.34 24.36
N SER A 4 -29.10 58.57 23.46
CA SER A 4 -28.68 57.21 23.15
C SER A 4 -27.64 57.22 22.03
N SER A 5 -26.42 56.84 22.37
CA SER A 5 -25.29 56.70 21.45
C SER A 5 -25.18 55.23 21.03
N ARG A 6 -25.59 54.88 19.80
CA ARG A 6 -25.32 53.55 19.23
C ARG A 6 -23.89 53.53 18.67
N ARG A 7 -22.98 52.88 19.41
CA ARG A 7 -21.63 52.55 18.95
C ARG A 7 -21.69 51.39 17.96
N TRP A 8 -21.21 51.62 16.73
CA TRP A 8 -20.95 50.54 15.78
C TRP A 8 -19.59 49.93 16.12
N LEU A 9 -19.59 48.71 16.66
CA LEU A 9 -18.40 47.90 16.80
C LEU A 9 -18.16 47.19 15.45
N LEU A 10 -17.14 47.63 14.73
CA LEU A 10 -16.56 46.87 13.61
C LEU A 10 -15.85 45.64 14.20
N LEU A 11 -16.48 44.47 14.07
CA LEU A 11 -15.79 43.19 14.30
C LEU A 11 -14.85 42.94 13.11
N CYS A 12 -13.54 43.07 13.34
CA CYS A 12 -12.53 42.51 12.47
C CYS A 12 -12.58 40.98 12.59
N LEU A 13 -13.15 40.30 11.59
CA LEU A 13 -12.97 38.87 11.41
C LEU A 13 -11.53 38.61 10.92
N LEU A 14 -10.66 38.21 11.85
CA LEU A 14 -9.40 37.56 11.51
C LEU A 14 -9.72 36.14 11.03
N ALA A 15 -9.71 35.94 9.71
CA ALA A 15 -9.71 34.61 9.12
C ALA A 15 -8.35 33.96 9.43
N LEU A 16 -8.31 33.11 10.46
CA LEU A 16 -7.21 32.19 10.69
C LEU A 16 -7.25 31.14 9.58
N THR A 17 -6.59 31.42 8.46
CA THR A 17 -6.25 30.38 7.49
C THR A 17 -5.24 29.46 8.15
N SER A 18 -5.69 28.30 8.63
CA SER A 18 -4.79 27.21 8.97
C SER A 18 -4.08 26.77 7.69
N LEU A 19 -2.88 27.27 7.45
CA LEU A 19 -1.93 26.61 6.57
C LEU A 19 -1.67 25.25 7.22
N ALA A 20 -2.35 24.20 6.75
CA ALA A 20 -1.98 22.84 7.07
C ALA A 20 -0.55 22.67 6.57
N SER A 21 0.41 22.71 7.50
CA SER A 21 1.79 22.37 7.16
C SER A 21 1.77 20.97 6.59
N ALA A 22 2.25 20.80 5.35
CA ALA A 22 2.49 19.48 4.80
C ALA A 22 3.35 18.71 5.82
N GLN A 23 2.91 17.52 6.19
CA GLN A 23 3.72 16.66 7.05
C GLN A 23 5.02 16.34 6.29
N PRO A 24 6.20 16.49 6.92
CA PRO A 24 7.46 16.18 6.25
C PRO A 24 7.50 14.69 5.88
N MET A 25 8.26 14.33 4.84
CA MET A 25 8.53 12.94 4.51
C MET A 25 9.06 12.19 5.74
N PRO A 26 8.42 11.08 6.17
CA PRO A 26 8.93 10.29 7.27
C PRO A 26 10.22 9.57 6.84
N GLY A 27 11.24 9.57 7.69
CA GLY A 27 12.47 8.80 7.44
C GLY A 27 13.33 9.29 6.26
N THR A 28 14.15 8.40 5.72
CA THR A 28 15.08 8.66 4.61
C THR A 28 14.86 7.64 3.50
N VAL A 29 14.84 8.10 2.25
CA VAL A 29 14.78 7.22 1.07
C VAL A 29 16.16 7.11 0.47
N ILE A 30 16.61 5.89 0.20
CA ILE A 30 17.91 5.59 -0.41
C ILE A 30 17.65 5.00 -1.80
N ASP A 31 18.30 5.55 -2.82
CA ASP A 31 18.36 4.93 -4.14
C ASP A 31 19.35 3.78 -4.13
N LEU A 32 18.87 2.55 -4.26
CA LEU A 32 19.70 1.36 -4.14
C LEU A 32 20.71 1.23 -5.28
N ALA A 33 20.48 1.85 -6.43
CA ALA A 33 21.43 1.81 -7.55
C ALA A 33 22.68 2.67 -7.28
N SER A 34 22.53 3.80 -6.58
CA SER A 34 23.63 4.73 -6.29
C SER A 34 24.12 4.68 -4.84
N GLY A 35 23.33 4.10 -3.94
CA GLY A 35 23.54 4.13 -2.49
C GLY A 35 23.34 5.52 -1.87
N GLN A 36 22.81 6.49 -2.62
CA GLN A 36 22.66 7.86 -2.15
C GLN A 36 21.25 8.12 -1.61
N PRO A 37 21.11 8.96 -0.57
CA PRO A 37 19.80 9.41 -0.13
C PRO A 37 19.15 10.32 -1.18
N LEU A 38 17.84 10.20 -1.32
CA LEU A 38 17.00 11.11 -2.09
C LEU A 38 16.37 12.13 -1.14
N ASP A 39 16.37 13.40 -1.55
CA ASP A 39 15.50 14.38 -0.91
C ASP A 39 14.02 14.12 -1.27
N GLU A 40 13.12 14.75 -0.52
CA GLU A 40 11.68 14.59 -0.68
C GLU A 40 11.21 14.89 -2.12
N SER A 41 11.76 15.94 -2.75
CA SER A 41 11.36 16.35 -4.09
C SER A 41 11.77 15.33 -5.16
N MET A 42 12.99 14.81 -5.07
CA MET A 42 13.52 13.79 -5.97
C MET A 42 12.77 12.47 -5.79
N PHE A 43 12.48 12.09 -4.54
CA PHE A 43 11.71 10.89 -4.24
C PHE A 43 10.31 10.97 -4.84
N ILE A 44 9.58 12.06 -4.56
CA ILE A 44 8.23 12.26 -5.07
C ILE A 44 8.23 12.30 -6.60
N GLN A 45 9.17 13.00 -7.23
CA GLN A 45 9.26 13.06 -8.70
C GLN A 45 9.46 11.66 -9.30
N ARG A 46 10.36 10.85 -8.72
CA ARG A 46 10.60 9.47 -9.17
C ARG A 46 9.36 8.59 -8.98
N ALA A 47 8.71 8.66 -7.82
CA ALA A 47 7.51 7.90 -7.51
C ALA A 47 6.31 8.31 -8.39
N ALA A 48 6.15 9.61 -8.66
CA ALA A 48 5.08 10.13 -9.50
C ALA A 48 5.25 9.72 -10.97
N GLY A 49 6.48 9.53 -11.45
CA GLY A 49 6.75 9.07 -12.82
C GLY A 49 6.36 7.61 -13.09
N ALA A 50 6.16 6.79 -12.04
CA ALA A 50 5.89 5.37 -12.19
C ALA A 50 4.41 5.08 -12.53
N GLN A 51 4.18 4.29 -13.59
CA GLN A 51 2.83 3.82 -13.96
C GLN A 51 2.34 2.69 -13.04
N ARG A 52 3.28 1.90 -12.50
CA ARG A 52 3.06 0.85 -11.52
C ARG A 52 4.08 1.06 -10.41
N LEU A 53 3.59 1.28 -9.19
CA LEU A 53 4.40 1.44 -7.99
C LEU A 53 4.04 0.33 -7.03
N LEU A 54 5.04 -0.38 -6.50
CA LEU A 54 4.88 -1.38 -5.46
C LEU A 54 5.55 -0.86 -4.19
N LEU A 55 4.78 -0.75 -3.11
CA LEU A 55 5.26 -0.36 -1.79
C LEU A 55 5.19 -1.56 -0.85
N GLY A 56 6.36 -2.04 -0.45
CA GLY A 56 6.55 -3.18 0.45
C GLY A 56 6.54 -2.75 1.90
N GLU A 57 5.55 -3.22 2.66
CA GLU A 57 5.41 -2.91 4.08
C GLU A 57 5.84 -4.07 4.99
N ARG A 58 5.99 -3.74 6.27
CA ARG A 58 5.89 -4.65 7.41
C ARG A 58 4.54 -4.38 8.07
N HIS A 59 3.66 -5.39 8.03
CA HIS A 59 2.24 -5.23 8.31
C HIS A 59 1.87 -4.72 9.71
N ASP A 60 2.79 -4.85 10.68
CA ASP A 60 2.53 -4.57 12.09
C ASP A 60 3.17 -3.25 12.58
N LEU A 61 3.87 -2.52 11.71
CA LEU A 61 4.58 -1.30 12.11
C LEU A 61 3.78 -0.04 11.79
N ALA A 62 3.56 0.77 12.82
CA ALA A 62 2.82 2.02 12.71
C ALA A 62 3.51 3.02 11.77
N GLY A 63 4.84 3.11 11.83
CA GLY A 63 5.64 3.91 10.91
C GLY A 63 5.38 3.56 9.43
N ASP A 64 5.28 2.27 9.09
CA ASP A 64 5.03 1.83 7.72
C ASP A 64 3.66 2.31 7.22
N HIS A 65 2.62 2.20 8.05
CA HIS A 65 1.28 2.70 7.72
C HIS A 65 1.24 4.23 7.58
N ALA A 66 1.98 4.96 8.42
CA ALA A 66 2.11 6.41 8.30
C ALA A 66 2.79 6.80 6.97
N ALA A 67 3.87 6.11 6.59
CA ALA A 67 4.57 6.33 5.32
C ALA A 67 3.70 6.02 4.10
N GLN A 68 2.87 4.97 4.14
CA GLN A 68 1.91 4.65 3.07
C GLN A 68 0.92 5.79 2.83
N ARG A 69 0.32 6.32 3.92
CA ARG A 69 -0.62 7.44 3.85
C ARG A 69 0.05 8.69 3.32
N TRP A 70 1.24 9.01 3.83
CA TRP A 70 2.02 10.15 3.36
C TRP A 70 2.30 10.04 1.86
N LEU A 71 2.76 8.87 1.38
CA LEU A 71 3.07 8.67 -0.03
C LEU A 71 1.83 8.83 -0.92
N LEU A 72 0.69 8.24 -0.54
CA LEU A 72 -0.55 8.40 -1.30
C LEU A 72 -0.96 9.86 -1.43
N GLN A 73 -0.88 10.61 -0.32
CA GLN A 73 -1.22 12.05 -0.30
C GLN A 73 -0.25 12.87 -1.15
N ALA A 74 1.06 12.63 -1.02
CA ALA A 74 2.08 13.30 -1.81
C ALA A 74 1.91 13.02 -3.32
N LEU A 75 1.67 11.76 -3.71
CA LEU A 75 1.41 11.40 -5.10
C LEU A 75 0.14 12.07 -5.65
N HIS A 76 -0.92 12.12 -4.85
CA HIS A 76 -2.19 12.74 -5.26
C HIS A 76 -2.04 14.25 -5.53
N GLN A 77 -1.11 14.93 -4.86
CA GLN A 77 -0.79 16.34 -5.13
C GLN A 77 -0.03 16.53 -6.44
N GLN A 78 0.74 15.55 -6.89
CA GLN A 78 1.58 15.65 -8.09
C GLN A 78 0.87 15.18 -9.36
N ARG A 79 -0.05 14.21 -9.24
CA ARG A 79 -0.77 13.66 -10.38
C ARG A 79 -2.07 12.98 -9.98
N PRO A 80 -3.02 12.82 -10.93
CA PRO A 80 -4.11 11.87 -10.76
C PRO A 80 -3.56 10.48 -10.41
N GLN A 81 -4.20 9.83 -9.42
CA GLN A 81 -3.91 8.46 -9.03
C GLN A 81 -5.08 7.59 -9.48
N GLY A 82 -4.80 6.59 -10.32
CA GLY A 82 -5.84 5.74 -10.90
C GLY A 82 -6.38 4.74 -9.88
N ALA A 83 -5.47 4.04 -9.19
CA ALA A 83 -5.86 3.01 -8.23
C ALA A 83 -4.93 2.92 -7.01
N LEU A 84 -5.53 2.55 -5.88
CA LEU A 84 -4.88 1.96 -4.72
C LEU A 84 -5.22 0.48 -4.71
N VAL A 85 -4.22 -0.35 -4.95
CA VAL A 85 -4.29 -1.81 -4.98
C VAL A 85 -3.79 -2.33 -3.64
N MET A 86 -4.56 -3.19 -2.96
CA MET A 86 -4.23 -3.61 -1.59
C MET A 86 -4.26 -5.13 -1.44
N GLU A 87 -3.14 -5.69 -0.95
CA GLU A 87 -3.06 -7.10 -0.53
C GLU A 87 -4.12 -7.44 0.54
N MET A 88 -4.47 -6.46 1.37
CA MET A 88 -5.36 -6.64 2.52
C MET A 88 -6.79 -6.99 2.10
N ILE A 89 -7.13 -6.81 0.82
CA ILE A 89 -8.45 -7.08 0.26
C ILE A 89 -8.36 -8.22 -0.76
N ALA A 90 -9.12 -9.28 -0.52
CA ALA A 90 -9.31 -10.33 -1.52
C ALA A 90 -10.01 -9.79 -2.77
N SER A 91 -9.50 -10.12 -3.95
CA SER A 91 -10.03 -9.72 -5.26
C SER A 91 -11.49 -10.13 -5.50
N GLU A 92 -11.98 -11.20 -4.84
CA GLU A 92 -13.40 -11.57 -4.86
C GLU A 92 -14.32 -10.46 -4.30
N ARG A 93 -13.80 -9.55 -3.47
CA ARG A 93 -14.55 -8.43 -2.89
C ARG A 93 -14.69 -7.23 -3.84
N GLN A 94 -14.06 -7.26 -5.02
CA GLN A 94 -14.08 -6.13 -5.96
C GLN A 94 -15.49 -5.63 -6.31
N PRO A 95 -16.52 -6.49 -6.52
CA PRO A 95 -17.88 -6.01 -6.76
C PRO A 95 -18.46 -5.19 -5.60
N ARG A 96 -18.08 -5.51 -4.36
CA ARG A 96 -18.49 -4.74 -3.17
C ARG A 96 -17.79 -3.39 -3.12
N LEU A 97 -16.47 -3.35 -3.34
CA LEU A 97 -15.69 -2.11 -3.39
C LEU A 97 -16.29 -1.16 -4.43
N GLN A 98 -16.52 -1.64 -5.66
CA GLN A 98 -17.09 -0.84 -6.74
C GLN A 98 -18.49 -0.30 -6.43
N ARG A 99 -19.34 -1.08 -5.72
CA ARG A 99 -20.66 -0.58 -5.28
C ARG A 99 -20.51 0.57 -4.28
N VAL A 100 -19.62 0.44 -3.30
CA VAL A 100 -19.36 1.49 -2.31
C VAL A 100 -18.80 2.74 -2.99
N GLN A 101 -17.82 2.59 -3.88
CA GLN A 101 -17.25 3.74 -4.60
C GLN A 101 -18.27 4.45 -5.49
N ARG A 102 -19.13 3.72 -6.21
CA ARG A 102 -20.23 4.34 -6.98
C ARG A 102 -21.25 5.03 -6.10
N TRP A 103 -21.48 4.53 -4.88
CA TRP A 103 -22.38 5.17 -3.91
C TRP A 103 -21.77 6.46 -3.38
N LEU A 104 -20.49 6.46 -3.01
CA LEU A 104 -19.75 7.66 -2.59
C LEU A 104 -19.71 8.72 -3.71
N ALA A 105 -19.45 8.32 -4.95
CA ALA A 105 -19.41 9.23 -6.11
C ALA A 105 -20.75 9.96 -6.39
N LYS A 106 -21.87 9.51 -5.80
CA LYS A 106 -23.18 10.19 -5.86
C LYS A 106 -23.34 11.27 -4.78
N GLY A 107 -22.26 11.63 -4.06
CA GLY A 107 -22.28 12.62 -2.98
C GLY A 107 -22.70 12.05 -1.62
N ASN A 108 -22.70 10.72 -1.47
CA ASN A 108 -22.89 10.13 -0.15
C ASN A 108 -21.58 10.11 0.65
N HIS A 109 -21.69 10.14 1.96
CA HIS A 109 -20.53 10.18 2.86
C HIS A 109 -20.51 8.97 3.80
N ALA A 110 -19.32 8.39 3.96
CA ALA A 110 -19.02 7.39 4.98
C ALA A 110 -17.54 7.45 5.33
N ASP A 111 -17.23 7.44 6.62
CA ASP A 111 -15.89 7.40 7.19
C ASP A 111 -15.84 6.41 8.36
N GLY A 112 -14.64 6.23 8.93
CA GLY A 112 -14.43 5.43 10.14
C GLY A 112 -15.06 4.05 10.09
N SER A 113 -15.78 3.69 11.16
CA SER A 113 -16.47 2.40 11.29
C SER A 113 -17.55 2.19 10.23
N ARG A 114 -18.19 3.26 9.75
CA ARG A 114 -19.23 3.15 8.72
C ARG A 114 -18.63 2.75 7.38
N LEU A 115 -17.51 3.37 7.00
CA LEU A 115 -16.80 2.97 5.78
C LEU A 115 -16.28 1.54 5.89
N GLN A 116 -15.69 1.18 7.03
CA GLN A 116 -15.22 -0.18 7.33
C GLN A 116 -16.33 -1.22 7.10
N GLU A 117 -17.52 -0.97 7.65
CA GLU A 117 -18.69 -1.83 7.51
C GLU A 117 -19.14 -1.93 6.04
N LEU A 118 -19.27 -0.79 5.35
CA LEU A 118 -19.71 -0.76 3.95
C LEU A 118 -18.76 -1.53 3.03
N LEU A 119 -17.45 -1.39 3.22
CA LEU A 119 -16.44 -2.13 2.48
C LEU A 119 -16.43 -3.62 2.84
N GLY A 120 -16.98 -3.98 4.01
CA GLY A 120 -16.88 -5.33 4.55
C GLY A 120 -15.42 -5.69 4.78
N TRP A 121 -14.69 -4.78 5.43
CA TRP A 121 -13.27 -4.93 5.72
C TRP A 121 -13.00 -6.23 6.46
N ASP A 122 -11.90 -6.90 6.11
CA ASP A 122 -11.51 -8.15 6.74
C ASP A 122 -10.89 -7.86 8.11
N ALA A 123 -11.51 -8.36 9.18
CA ALA A 123 -11.09 -8.08 10.55
C ALA A 123 -9.69 -8.60 10.92
N ARG A 124 -9.09 -9.46 10.07
CA ARG A 124 -7.68 -9.87 10.23
C ARG A 124 -6.70 -8.73 10.03
N TRP A 125 -7.10 -7.70 9.29
CA TRP A 125 -6.31 -6.48 9.10
C TRP A 125 -6.85 -5.39 10.02
N PRO A 126 -6.06 -4.89 10.99
CA PRO A 126 -6.54 -3.87 11.92
C PRO A 126 -6.99 -2.61 11.19
N TRP A 127 -8.26 -2.22 11.36
CA TRP A 127 -8.77 -1.00 10.72
C TRP A 127 -8.02 0.26 11.19
N ALA A 128 -7.52 0.27 12.43
CA ALA A 128 -6.70 1.36 12.95
C ALA A 128 -5.41 1.59 12.12
N ALA A 129 -4.84 0.54 11.53
CA ALA A 129 -3.66 0.61 10.70
C ALA A 129 -3.97 1.10 9.28
N TYR A 130 -4.94 0.46 8.61
CA TYR A 130 -5.19 0.66 7.18
C TYR A 130 -6.33 1.63 6.85
N GLY A 131 -7.23 1.87 7.80
CA GLY A 131 -8.47 2.62 7.59
C GLY A 131 -8.22 4.05 7.12
N GLY A 132 -7.18 4.69 7.64
CA GLY A 132 -6.77 6.03 7.20
C GLY A 132 -6.38 6.08 5.72
N LEU A 133 -5.58 5.12 5.25
CA LEU A 133 -5.17 5.01 3.85
C LEU A 133 -6.39 4.78 2.93
N VAL A 134 -7.29 3.89 3.35
CA VAL A 134 -8.53 3.58 2.61
C VAL A 134 -9.46 4.79 2.55
N GLN A 135 -9.59 5.53 3.65
CA GLN A 135 -10.38 6.76 3.71
C GLN A 135 -9.81 7.85 2.79
N ASP A 136 -8.49 8.05 2.80
CA ASP A 136 -7.82 9.04 1.95
C ASP A 136 -8.06 8.72 0.46
N ALA A 137 -7.91 7.45 0.06
CA ALA A 137 -8.20 7.01 -1.30
C ALA A 137 -9.68 7.19 -1.69
N ALA A 138 -10.60 6.83 -0.80
CA ALA A 138 -12.04 6.97 -1.04
C ALA A 138 -12.46 8.44 -1.19
N ALA A 139 -11.95 9.32 -0.32
CA ALA A 139 -12.22 10.75 -0.37
C ALA A 139 -11.66 11.41 -1.63
N ALA A 140 -10.49 10.96 -2.10
CA ALA A 140 -9.86 11.42 -3.34
C ALA A 140 -10.46 10.81 -4.62
N GLY A 141 -11.46 9.91 -4.51
CA GLY A 141 -12.05 9.23 -5.67
C GLY A 141 -11.12 8.21 -6.35
N ILE A 142 -10.04 7.80 -5.69
CA ILE A 142 -9.07 6.83 -6.21
C ILE A 142 -9.70 5.43 -6.16
N ALA A 143 -9.58 4.66 -7.25
CA ALA A 143 -10.17 3.32 -7.29
C ALA A 143 -9.55 2.40 -6.22
N LEU A 144 -10.37 1.79 -5.36
CA LEU A 144 -9.94 0.79 -4.39
C LEU A 144 -10.00 -0.59 -5.06
N VAL A 145 -8.86 -1.27 -5.09
CA VAL A 145 -8.73 -2.55 -5.79
C VAL A 145 -8.20 -3.63 -4.86
N GLY A 146 -8.94 -4.73 -4.73
CA GLY A 146 -8.49 -5.90 -3.98
C GLY A 146 -7.65 -6.84 -4.83
N SER A 147 -6.48 -7.22 -4.34
CA SER A 147 -5.48 -7.95 -5.13
C SER A 147 -5.14 -9.34 -4.62
N ASN A 148 -5.69 -9.76 -3.48
CA ASN A 148 -5.30 -11.02 -2.86
C ASN A 148 -6.31 -12.15 -3.16
N LEU A 149 -5.96 -13.36 -2.74
CA LEU A 149 -6.79 -14.55 -2.81
C LEU A 149 -7.91 -14.51 -1.77
N SER A 150 -9.02 -15.17 -2.09
CA SER A 150 -10.06 -15.51 -1.12
C SER A 150 -9.56 -16.48 -0.06
N ARG A 151 -10.26 -16.55 1.07
CA ARG A 151 -9.96 -17.57 2.11
C ARG A 151 -10.13 -18.99 1.57
N ALA A 152 -11.11 -19.21 0.71
CA ALA A 152 -11.36 -20.52 0.10
C ALA A 152 -10.24 -20.95 -0.86
N GLU A 153 -9.67 -20.02 -1.63
CA GLU A 153 -8.50 -20.29 -2.46
C GLU A 153 -7.27 -20.59 -1.61
N VAL A 154 -7.00 -19.79 -0.57
CA VAL A 154 -5.90 -20.04 0.37
C VAL A 154 -6.01 -21.43 0.99
N ASN A 155 -7.19 -21.79 1.52
CA ASN A 155 -7.37 -23.09 2.18
C ASN A 155 -7.17 -24.26 1.22
N ARG A 156 -7.60 -24.14 -0.05
CA ARG A 156 -7.35 -25.17 -1.07
C ARG A 156 -5.87 -25.32 -1.38
N LEU A 157 -5.14 -24.21 -1.52
CA LEU A 157 -3.71 -24.22 -1.85
C LEU A 157 -2.84 -24.69 -0.69
N LEU A 158 -3.23 -24.39 0.56
CA LEU A 158 -2.51 -24.88 1.75
C LEU A 158 -2.48 -26.41 1.85
N ALA A 159 -3.45 -27.11 1.26
CA ALA A 159 -3.47 -28.57 1.20
C ALA A 159 -2.61 -29.14 0.06
N SER A 160 -1.99 -28.30 -0.77
CA SER A 160 -1.12 -28.74 -1.87
C SER A 160 0.21 -29.26 -1.34
N THR A 161 0.65 -30.39 -1.89
CA THR A 161 2.01 -30.93 -1.73
C THR A 161 2.84 -30.79 -3.00
N GLU A 162 2.25 -30.24 -4.08
CA GLU A 162 2.93 -30.05 -5.35
C GLU A 162 3.88 -28.85 -5.28
N PRO A 163 5.16 -29.01 -5.67
CA PRO A 163 6.11 -27.90 -5.68
C PRO A 163 5.75 -26.90 -6.77
N VAL A 164 5.76 -25.61 -6.43
CA VAL A 164 5.60 -24.51 -7.39
C VAL A 164 6.93 -24.11 -8.01
N ALA A 165 6.91 -23.85 -9.31
CA ALA A 165 8.03 -23.27 -10.05
C ALA A 165 7.90 -21.74 -10.07
N PHE A 166 8.70 -21.05 -9.26
CA PHE A 166 8.73 -19.60 -9.21
C PHE A 166 9.41 -19.01 -10.46
N PRO A 167 9.05 -17.79 -10.88
CA PRO A 167 9.71 -17.12 -12.01
C PRO A 167 11.20 -16.85 -11.78
N VAL A 168 11.60 -16.65 -10.52
CA VAL A 168 13.01 -16.46 -10.11
C VAL A 168 13.50 -17.72 -9.42
N ALA A 169 14.60 -18.30 -9.92
CA ALA A 169 15.12 -19.59 -9.44
C ALA A 169 15.40 -19.60 -7.92
N ALA A 170 15.94 -18.51 -7.38
CA ALA A 170 16.26 -18.38 -5.96
C ALA A 170 15.04 -18.11 -5.05
N ALA A 171 13.87 -17.77 -5.62
CA ALA A 171 12.69 -17.37 -4.84
C ALA A 171 12.24 -18.46 -3.87
N ARG A 172 12.20 -19.72 -4.34
CA ARG A 172 11.79 -20.86 -3.50
C ARG A 172 12.64 -20.97 -2.25
N GLN A 173 13.97 -20.95 -2.40
CA GLN A 173 14.88 -21.06 -1.26
C GLN A 173 14.74 -19.88 -0.30
N ARG A 174 14.67 -18.65 -0.83
CA ARG A 174 14.53 -17.43 -0.03
C ARG A 174 13.22 -17.42 0.77
N LEU A 175 12.10 -17.72 0.11
CA LEU A 175 10.78 -17.76 0.73
C LEU A 175 10.66 -18.89 1.75
N SER A 176 11.25 -20.07 1.49
CA SER A 176 11.31 -21.14 2.47
C SER A 176 12.03 -20.72 3.75
N ALA A 177 13.17 -20.03 3.63
CA ALA A 177 13.92 -19.55 4.79
C ALA A 177 13.09 -18.56 5.62
N VAL A 178 12.37 -17.64 4.96
CA VAL A 178 11.48 -16.69 5.64
C VAL A 178 10.34 -17.41 6.37
N VAL A 179 9.64 -18.31 5.68
CA VAL A 179 8.51 -19.05 6.25
C VAL A 179 8.94 -19.86 7.47
N LEU A 180 10.06 -20.58 7.37
CA LEU A 180 10.55 -21.43 8.46
C LEU A 180 11.11 -20.61 9.64
N ALA A 181 11.67 -19.43 9.39
CA ALA A 181 12.11 -18.54 10.46
C ALA A 181 10.94 -17.95 11.25
N GLN A 182 9.81 -17.69 10.58
CA GLN A 182 8.60 -17.12 11.20
C GLN A 182 7.69 -18.19 11.82
N HIS A 183 7.74 -19.41 11.29
CA HIS A 183 6.91 -20.53 11.71
C HIS A 183 7.75 -21.81 11.76
N ALA A 184 8.45 -22.05 12.87
CA ALA A 184 9.34 -23.20 13.01
C ALA A 184 8.62 -24.55 12.76
N ASP A 185 7.33 -24.65 13.12
CA ASP A 185 6.51 -25.85 12.92
C ASP A 185 5.85 -25.94 11.53
N ALA A 186 6.11 -24.99 10.63
CA ALA A 186 5.50 -24.95 9.30
C ALA A 186 6.14 -25.91 8.28
N ALA A 187 7.22 -26.60 8.63
CA ALA A 187 7.92 -27.49 7.70
C ALA A 187 7.00 -28.49 6.98
N PRO A 188 6.01 -29.15 7.63
CA PRO A 188 5.08 -30.06 6.94
C PRO A 188 4.14 -29.36 5.95
N MET A 189 3.94 -28.04 6.09
CA MET A 189 3.03 -27.24 5.27
C MET A 189 3.77 -26.34 4.26
N LEU A 190 5.10 -26.47 4.16
CA LEU A 190 5.93 -25.54 3.41
C LEU A 190 5.51 -25.44 1.94
N ASP A 191 5.28 -26.55 1.25
CA ASP A 191 4.85 -26.53 -0.15
C ASP A 191 3.48 -25.86 -0.34
N GLY A 192 2.53 -26.12 0.56
CA GLY A 192 1.24 -25.44 0.56
C GLY A 192 1.37 -23.93 0.80
N MET A 193 2.24 -23.51 1.72
CA MET A 193 2.51 -22.09 1.98
C MET A 193 3.19 -21.41 0.78
N LEU A 194 4.15 -22.06 0.13
CA LEU A 194 4.77 -21.57 -1.08
C LEU A 194 3.78 -21.50 -2.25
N ALA A 195 2.86 -22.47 -2.36
CA ALA A 195 1.80 -22.44 -3.35
C ALA A 195 0.84 -21.27 -3.14
N VAL A 196 0.51 -20.95 -1.88
CA VAL A 196 -0.24 -19.74 -1.53
C VAL A 196 0.53 -18.49 -1.92
N GLN A 197 1.81 -18.38 -1.54
CA GLN A 197 2.66 -17.23 -1.84
C GLN A 197 2.71 -16.96 -3.36
N TYR A 198 3.05 -18.00 -4.14
CA TYR A 198 3.07 -17.95 -5.61
C TYR A 198 1.72 -17.49 -6.20
N ALA A 199 0.61 -18.06 -5.72
CA ALA A 199 -0.71 -17.73 -6.25
C ALA A 199 -1.16 -16.30 -5.88
N ARG A 200 -0.78 -15.81 -4.69
CA ARG A 200 -1.00 -14.42 -4.28
C ARG A 200 -0.23 -13.46 -5.19
N ASP A 201 1.06 -13.71 -5.38
CA ASP A 201 1.91 -12.87 -6.22
C ASP A 201 1.42 -12.82 -7.66
N ARG A 202 1.02 -13.97 -8.21
CA ARG A 202 0.40 -14.03 -9.55
C ARG A 202 -0.92 -13.26 -9.63
N ARG A 203 -1.80 -13.37 -8.61
CA ARG A 203 -3.07 -12.62 -8.56
C ARG A 203 -2.81 -11.12 -8.46
N MET A 204 -1.88 -10.71 -7.60
CA MET A 204 -1.53 -9.31 -7.41
C MET A 204 -0.91 -8.70 -8.67
N ALA A 205 -0.03 -9.42 -9.37
CA ALA A 205 0.52 -8.98 -10.65
C ALA A 205 -0.56 -8.78 -11.73
N GLN A 206 -1.50 -9.72 -11.86
CA GLN A 206 -2.62 -9.59 -12.79
C GLN A 206 -3.49 -8.37 -12.44
N VAL A 207 -3.90 -8.25 -11.17
CA VAL A 207 -4.74 -7.14 -10.71
C VAL A 207 -4.04 -5.80 -10.87
N LEU A 208 -2.74 -5.72 -10.57
CA LEU A 208 -1.94 -4.51 -10.75
C LEU A 208 -1.82 -4.14 -12.23
N THR A 209 -1.66 -5.12 -13.12
CA THR A 209 -1.61 -4.90 -14.57
C THR A 209 -2.91 -4.30 -15.08
N ASP A 210 -4.05 -4.85 -14.65
CA ASP A 210 -5.39 -4.44 -15.12
C ASP A 210 -5.91 -3.16 -14.44
N ALA A 211 -5.32 -2.75 -13.32
CA ALA A 211 -5.75 -1.58 -12.57
C ALA A 211 -5.55 -0.27 -13.37
N PRO A 212 -6.44 0.73 -13.21
CA PRO A 212 -6.26 2.06 -13.79
C PRO A 212 -4.91 2.67 -13.40
N ALA A 213 -4.15 3.06 -14.42
CA ALA A 213 -2.85 3.68 -14.25
C ALA A 213 -2.98 5.18 -13.89
N PRO A 214 -2.07 5.74 -13.10
CA PRO A 214 -1.03 5.02 -12.35
C PRO A 214 -1.61 4.29 -11.13
N ALA A 215 -1.03 3.14 -10.79
CA ALA A 215 -1.50 2.29 -9.70
C ALA A 215 -0.43 2.10 -8.62
N LEU A 216 -0.83 2.24 -7.36
CA LEU A 216 -0.01 1.98 -6.17
C LEU A 216 -0.48 0.67 -5.55
N LEU A 217 0.38 -0.35 -5.54
CA LEU A 217 0.20 -1.57 -4.77
C LEU A 217 0.83 -1.41 -3.38
N VAL A 218 0.04 -1.62 -2.33
CA VAL A 218 0.54 -1.82 -0.96
C VAL A 218 0.39 -3.30 -0.62
N ALA A 219 1.51 -3.93 -0.29
CA ALA A 219 1.61 -5.34 0.06
C ALA A 219 2.81 -5.58 0.99
N GLY A 220 2.83 -6.71 1.69
CA GLY A 220 3.96 -7.13 2.51
C GLY A 220 5.24 -7.20 1.69
N ARG A 221 6.38 -6.86 2.29
CA ARG A 221 7.65 -6.67 1.59
C ARG A 221 8.02 -7.81 0.63
N TRP A 222 7.82 -9.07 1.03
CA TRP A 222 8.18 -10.23 0.22
C TRP A 222 7.37 -10.36 -1.08
N HIS A 223 6.18 -9.76 -1.11
CA HIS A 223 5.34 -9.68 -2.30
C HIS A 223 5.86 -8.66 -3.32
N VAL A 224 6.61 -7.64 -2.90
CA VAL A 224 7.03 -6.57 -3.83
C VAL A 224 8.44 -6.73 -4.38
N LEU A 225 9.30 -7.53 -3.74
CA LEU A 225 10.69 -7.72 -4.18
C LEU A 225 10.76 -8.45 -5.53
N ARG A 226 11.69 -8.03 -6.39
CA ARG A 226 11.89 -8.64 -7.71
C ARG A 226 12.30 -10.11 -7.62
N GLY A 227 13.10 -10.47 -6.62
CA GLY A 227 13.59 -11.83 -6.45
C GLY A 227 12.60 -12.81 -5.83
N THR A 228 11.42 -12.37 -5.36
CA THR A 228 10.46 -13.27 -4.67
C THR A 228 9.00 -13.12 -5.08
N GLY A 229 8.55 -11.95 -5.53
CA GLY A 229 7.11 -11.66 -5.59
C GLY A 229 6.60 -11.16 -6.93
N VAL A 230 5.63 -10.25 -6.86
CA VAL A 230 4.84 -9.67 -7.94
C VAL A 230 5.63 -9.31 -9.19
N PRO A 231 6.82 -8.66 -9.12
CA PRO A 231 7.54 -8.28 -10.35
C PRO A 231 7.87 -9.46 -11.27
N GLY A 232 8.12 -10.65 -10.73
CA GLY A 232 8.39 -11.86 -11.52
C GLY A 232 7.16 -12.39 -12.28
N HIS A 233 5.96 -11.92 -11.92
CA HIS A 233 4.69 -12.32 -12.52
C HIS A 233 4.09 -11.26 -13.44
N LEU A 234 4.70 -10.08 -13.55
CA LEU A 234 4.23 -9.02 -14.44
C LEU A 234 4.47 -9.41 -15.92
N PRO A 235 3.62 -8.93 -16.85
CA PRO A 235 3.87 -9.12 -18.27
C PRO A 235 5.24 -8.57 -18.69
N PRO A 236 5.96 -9.22 -19.62
CA PRO A 236 7.24 -8.74 -20.12
C PRO A 236 7.17 -7.27 -20.58
N GLY A 237 8.16 -6.47 -20.18
CA GLY A 237 8.22 -5.04 -20.51
C GLY A 237 7.41 -4.12 -19.58
N THR A 238 6.66 -4.67 -18.61
CA THR A 238 5.98 -3.84 -17.61
C THR A 238 7.01 -3.22 -16.67
N SER A 239 7.19 -1.89 -16.77
CA SER A 239 8.02 -1.15 -15.84
C SER A 239 7.28 -0.90 -14.53
N ALA A 240 7.92 -1.23 -13.41
CA ALA A 240 7.36 -1.05 -12.08
C ALA A 240 8.44 -0.58 -11.10
N LEU A 241 8.15 0.52 -10.40
CA LEU A 241 8.99 1.05 -9.34
C LEU A 241 8.72 0.27 -8.05
N VAL A 242 9.75 -0.30 -7.44
CA VAL A 242 9.70 -1.08 -6.21
C VAL A 242 10.34 -0.27 -5.07
N ILE A 243 9.53 0.04 -4.07
CA ILE A 243 9.93 0.74 -2.84
C ILE A 243 9.70 -0.21 -1.67
N VAL A 244 10.68 -0.35 -0.79
CA VAL A 244 10.57 -1.22 0.39
C VAL A 244 10.78 -0.40 1.65
N LEU A 245 9.84 -0.47 2.59
CA LEU A 245 9.95 0.12 3.91
C LEU A 245 10.84 -0.74 4.80
N ALA A 246 11.70 -0.11 5.59
CA ALA A 246 12.75 -0.76 6.37
C ALA A 246 13.04 -0.04 7.68
N SER A 247 13.55 -0.80 8.65
CA SER A 247 14.11 -0.27 9.90
C SER A 247 15.57 0.11 9.70
N PRO A 248 16.13 0.94 10.59
CA PRO A 248 17.56 1.23 10.59
C PRO A 248 18.38 -0.07 10.61
N GLY A 249 19.34 -0.18 9.70
CA GLY A 249 20.22 -1.34 9.58
C GLY A 249 19.69 -2.49 8.72
N GLU A 250 18.40 -2.54 8.41
CA GLU A 250 17.90 -3.51 7.42
C GLU A 250 18.47 -3.18 6.03
N GLN A 251 18.84 -4.22 5.28
CA GLN A 251 19.42 -4.10 3.94
C GLN A 251 18.53 -4.80 2.92
N VAL A 252 18.42 -4.21 1.74
CA VAL A 252 17.79 -4.79 0.56
C VAL A 252 18.73 -4.62 -0.62
N ASP A 253 18.90 -5.68 -1.40
CA ASP A 253 19.77 -5.66 -2.57
C ASP A 253 19.15 -4.83 -3.71
N ALA A 254 19.98 -4.10 -4.46
CA ALA A 254 19.54 -3.28 -5.61
C ALA A 254 18.93 -4.11 -6.76
N THR A 255 19.16 -5.42 -6.77
CA THR A 255 18.48 -6.35 -7.69
C THR A 255 17.04 -6.65 -7.29
N ASP A 256 16.66 -6.41 -6.04
CA ASP A 256 15.33 -6.71 -5.49
C ASP A 256 14.39 -5.51 -5.43
N ALA A 257 14.91 -4.30 -5.29
CA ALA A 257 14.13 -3.06 -5.19
C ALA A 257 14.88 -1.87 -5.79
N ASP A 258 14.15 -0.81 -6.12
CA ASP A 258 14.76 0.42 -6.62
C ASP A 258 15.10 1.38 -5.46
N LEU A 259 14.20 1.47 -4.48
CA LEU A 259 14.32 2.39 -3.35
C LEU A 259 14.14 1.66 -2.01
N LEU A 260 15.01 1.97 -1.05
CA LEU A 260 14.88 1.56 0.35
C LEU A 260 14.44 2.76 1.18
N TRP A 261 13.28 2.67 1.80
CA TRP A 261 12.72 3.72 2.62
C TRP A 261 12.89 3.37 4.09
N VAL A 262 13.93 3.94 4.71
CA VAL A 262 14.30 3.69 6.09
C VAL A 262 13.52 4.63 7.01
N LEU A 263 12.66 4.06 7.84
CA LEU A 263 11.93 4.78 8.87
C LEU A 263 12.70 4.75 10.19
N GLY A 264 12.47 5.73 11.06
CA GLY A 264 13.02 5.71 12.41
C GLY A 264 12.47 4.54 13.23
N ASP A 265 13.14 4.24 14.34
CA ASP A 265 12.59 3.31 15.32
C ASP A 265 11.38 3.97 16.02
N ASP A 266 10.23 3.27 16.03
CA ASP A 266 9.04 3.64 16.80
C ASP A 266 9.24 3.37 18.31
#